data_AF-A0A7V2KRS7-F1
#
_entry.id   AF-A0A7V2KRS7-F1
#
_cell.length_a   1.000
_cell.length_b   1.000
_cell.length_c   1.000
_cell.angle_alpha   90.00
_cell.angle_beta   90.00
_cell.angle_gamma   90.00
#
_symmetry.space_group_name_H-M   'P 1'
#
loop_
_entity.id
_entity.type
_entity.pdbx_description
1 polymer ?
#
loop_
_entity_poly.entity_id
_entity_poly.type
_entity_poly.pdbx_seq_one_letter_code
_entity_poly.pdbx_strand_id
1 'polypeptide(L)' 'MPPVFKTLATIMVWIFWLAALVYGFSAFILGSVSGLLYSTTEPAPIEYAAHFAVAALYGLVAVVIMLLRKKME' A
#
# COMPACT_ATOMS: atom_id res chain seq x y z
N MET A 1 19.32 19.18 -6.26
CA MET A 1 17.97 19.81 -6.19
C MET A 1 17.82 20.61 -4.89
N PRO A 2 16.88 21.58 -4.81
CA PRO A 2 16.58 22.26 -3.56
C PRO A 2 16.22 21.26 -2.45
N PRO A 3 16.79 21.38 -1.23
CA PRO A 3 16.58 20.42 -0.15
C PRO A 3 15.11 20.12 0.17
N VAL A 4 14.24 21.12 -0.03
CA VAL A 4 12.79 21.04 0.19
C VAL A 4 12.15 19.89 -0.61
N PHE A 5 12.50 19.73 -1.89
CA PHE A 5 11.93 18.67 -2.73
C PHE A 5 12.34 17.28 -2.26
N LYS A 6 13.58 17.12 -1.78
CA LYS A 6 14.08 15.85 -1.24
C LYS A 6 13.35 15.47 0.05
N THR A 7 13.12 16.44 0.92
CA THR A 7 12.37 16.23 2.17
C THR A 7 10.92 15.87 1.87
N LEU A 8 10.24 16.59 0.97
CA LEU A 8 8.88 16.28 0.56
C LEU A 8 8.76 14.88 -0.05
N ALA A 9 9.66 14.49 -0.95
CA ALA A 9 9.69 13.14 -1.52
C ALA A 9 9.86 12.07 -0.43
N THR A 10 10.69 12.33 0.59
CA THR A 10 10.88 11.40 1.71
C THR A 10 9.59 11.21 2.52
N ILE A 11 8.91 12.31 2.86
CA ILE A 11 7.64 12.27 3.59
C ILE A 11 6.58 11.52 2.77
N MET A 12 6.49 11.80 1.48
CA MET A 12 5.54 11.14 0.58
C MET A 12 5.76 9.64 0.48
N VAL A 13 7.03 9.18 0.37
CA VAL A 13 7.36 7.74 0.39
C VAL A 13 6.81 7.08 1.65
N TRP A 14 7.03 7.68 2.81
CA TRP A 14 6.56 7.12 4.08
C TRP A 14 5.04 7.10 4.19
N ILE A 15 4.36 8.16 3.75
CA ILE A 15 2.88 8.22 3.75
C ILE A 15 2.31 7.09 2.90
N PHE A 16 2.76 6.96 1.64
CA PHE A 16 2.27 5.91 0.75
C PHE A 16 2.64 4.51 1.23
N TRP A 17 3.84 4.34 1.79
CA TRP A 17 4.26 3.06 2.35
C TRP A 17 3.40 2.64 3.55
N LEU A 18 3.18 3.54 4.51
CA LEU A 18 2.31 3.25 5.65
C LEU A 18 0.87 3.01 5.23
N ALA A 19 0.35 3.79 4.29
CA ALA A 19 -0.99 3.57 3.74
C ALA A 19 -1.13 2.19 3.08
N ALA A 20 -0.13 1.78 2.27
CA ALA A 20 -0.09 0.45 1.67
C ALA A 20 -0.15 -0.66 2.72
N LEU A 21 0.67 -0.54 3.77
CA LEU A 21 0.70 -1.52 4.85
C LEU A 21 -0.63 -1.57 5.61
N VAL A 22 -1.17 -0.41 6.01
CA VAL A 22 -2.43 -0.35 6.76
C VAL A 22 -3.57 -0.97 5.95
N TYR A 23 -3.72 -0.62 4.67
CA TYR A 23 -4.77 -1.21 3.82
C TYR A 23 -4.57 -2.71 3.62
N GLY A 24 -3.36 -3.16 3.27
CA GLY A 24 -3.09 -4.57 3.00
C GLY A 24 -3.26 -5.44 4.24
N PHE A 25 -2.69 -5.03 5.38
CA PHE A 25 -2.80 -5.78 6.62
C PHE A 25 -4.22 -5.75 7.19
N SER A 26 -4.94 -4.63 7.10
CA SER A 26 -6.32 -4.58 7.61
C SER A 26 -7.24 -5.51 6.83
N ALA A 27 -7.14 -5.51 5.50
CA ALA A 27 -7.90 -6.43 4.64
C ALA A 27 -7.54 -7.89 4.92
N PHE A 28 -6.24 -8.19 5.08
CA PHE A 28 -5.76 -9.53 5.42
C PHE A 28 -6.27 -10.01 6.78
N ILE A 29 -6.15 -9.19 7.83
CA ILE A 29 -6.60 -9.54 9.19
C ILE A 29 -8.11 -9.74 9.20
N LEU A 30 -8.87 -8.78 8.67
CA LEU A 30 -10.33 -8.85 8.69
C LEU A 30 -10.85 -10.03 7.89
N GLY A 31 -10.32 -10.29 6.69
CA GLY A 31 -10.75 -11.43 5.88
C GLY A 31 -10.33 -12.78 6.47
N SER A 32 -9.20 -12.83 7.19
CA SER A 32 -8.77 -14.05 7.88
C SER A 32 -9.63 -14.33 9.10
N VAL A 33 -9.94 -13.30 9.91
CA VAL A 33 -10.78 -13.43 11.11
C VAL A 33 -12.23 -13.74 10.75
N SER A 34 -12.76 -13.15 9.67
CA SER A 34 -14.12 -13.47 9.19
C SER A 34 -14.21 -14.83 8.49
N GLY A 35 -13.08 -15.46 8.16
CA GLY A 35 -13.03 -16.71 7.39
C GLY A 35 -13.35 -16.54 5.90
N LEU A 36 -13.72 -15.33 5.45
CA LEU A 36 -14.17 -15.05 4.09
C LEU A 36 -13.04 -15.14 3.06
N LEU A 37 -11.78 -14.89 3.48
CA LEU A 37 -10.63 -15.00 2.58
C LEU A 37 -10.34 -16.44 2.13
N TYR A 38 -10.73 -17.43 2.94
CA TYR A 38 -10.39 -18.85 2.72
C TYR A 38 -11.65 -19.73 2.62
N SER A 39 -12.82 -19.12 2.52
CA SER A 39 -14.09 -19.83 2.39
C SER A 39 -14.11 -20.64 1.09
N THR A 40 -14.51 -21.91 1.18
CA THR A 40 -14.72 -22.79 0.02
C THR A 40 -16.18 -22.85 -0.42
N THR A 41 -17.09 -22.28 0.40
CA THR A 41 -18.54 -22.30 0.18
C THR A 41 -19.06 -21.02 -0.45
N GLU A 42 -18.44 -19.88 -0.12
CA GLU A 42 -18.83 -18.57 -0.65
C GLU A 42 -17.61 -17.87 -1.26
N PRO A 43 -17.77 -17.23 -2.44
CA PRO A 43 -16.68 -16.47 -3.02
C PRO A 43 -16.27 -15.32 -2.10
N ALA A 44 -14.96 -15.09 -1.99
CA ALA A 44 -14.43 -13.97 -1.23
C ALA A 44 -15.03 -12.65 -1.74
N PRO A 45 -15.53 -11.77 -0.83
CA PRO A 45 -16.01 -10.45 -1.21
C PRO A 45 -14.98 -9.67 -2.03
N ILE A 46 -15.44 -9.05 -3.12
CA ILE A 46 -14.58 -8.30 -4.06
C ILE A 46 -13.83 -7.14 -3.38
N GLU A 47 -14.36 -6.63 -2.27
CA GLU A 47 -13.73 -5.61 -1.44
C GLU A 47 -12.34 -6.01 -0.96
N TYR A 48 -12.10 -7.28 -0.61
CA TYR A 48 -10.77 -7.74 -0.19
C TYR A 48 -9.77 -7.64 -1.34
N ALA A 49 -10.15 -8.09 -2.54
CA ALA A 49 -9.32 -7.95 -3.73
C ALA A 49 -9.04 -6.49 -4.08
N ALA A 50 -10.06 -5.61 -3.96
CA ALA A 50 -9.91 -4.18 -4.17
C ALA A 50 -8.94 -3.56 -3.15
N HIS A 51 -9.04 -3.92 -1.87
CA HIS A 51 -8.12 -3.44 -0.84
C HIS A 51 -6.67 -3.89 -1.08
N PHE A 52 -6.45 -5.14 -1.50
CA PHE A 52 -5.13 -5.61 -1.88
C PHE A 52 -4.58 -4.90 -3.12
N ALA A 53 -5.41 -4.64 -4.13
CA ALA A 53 -5.01 -3.89 -5.31
C ALA A 53 -4.60 -2.44 -4.98
N VAL A 54 -5.38 -1.76 -4.12
CA VAL A 54 -5.06 -0.40 -3.65
C VAL A 54 -3.78 -0.40 -2.81
N ALA A 55 -3.60 -1.38 -1.92
CA ALA A 55 -2.38 -1.52 -1.13
C ALA A 55 -1.15 -1.71 -2.03
N ALA A 56 -1.24 -2.57 -3.05
CA ALA A 56 -0.17 -2.78 -4.02
C ALA A 56 0.14 -1.50 -4.81
N LEU A 57 -0.89 -0.76 -5.24
CA LEU A 57 -0.71 0.51 -5.94
C LEU A 57 0.02 1.54 -5.07
N TYR A 58 -0.36 1.69 -3.81
CA TYR A 58 0.35 2.59 -2.88
C TYR A 58 1.80 2.15 -2.65
N GLY A 59 2.06 0.85 -2.54
CA GLY A 59 3.42 0.31 -2.47
C GLY A 59 4.25 0.66 -3.71
N LEU A 60 3.68 0.49 -4.91
CA LEU A 60 4.33 0.85 -6.17
C LEU A 60 4.63 2.35 -6.26
N VAL A 61 3.67 3.20 -5.89
CA VAL A 61 3.85 4.66 -5.86
C VAL A 61 4.97 5.04 -4.88
N ALA A 62 5.02 4.44 -3.69
CA ALA A 62 6.10 4.67 -2.73
C ALA A 62 7.47 4.29 -3.32
N VAL A 63 7.58 3.16 -4.02
CA VAL A 63 8.81 2.74 -4.71
C VAL A 63 9.21 3.73 -5.80
N VAL A 64 8.26 4.17 -6.63
CA VAL A 64 8.54 5.14 -7.70
C VAL A 64 9.05 6.46 -7.11
N ILE A 65 8.42 7.00 -6.07
CA ILE A 65 8.87 8.24 -5.41
C ILE A 65 10.25 8.03 -4.77
N MET A 66 10.53 6.85 -4.20
CA MET A 66 11.85 6.55 -3.65
C MET A 66 12.93 6.54 -4.75
N LEU A 67 12.64 5.97 -5.92
CA LEU A 67 13.54 6.00 -7.07
C LEU A 67 13.78 7.42 -7.57
N LEU A 68 12.73 8.24 -7.66
CA LEU A 68 12.85 9.65 -8.01
C LEU A 68 13.73 10.40 -7.00
N ARG A 69 13.49 10.20 -5.69
CA ARG A 69 14.30 10.77 -4.61
C ARG A 69 15.78 10.39 -4.75
N LYS A 70 16.09 9.13 -5.07
CA LYS A 70 17.47 8.65 -5.29
C LYS A 70 18.12 9.31 -6.51
N LYS A 71 17.37 9.56 -7.58
CA LYS A 71 17.86 10.28 -8.77
C LYS A 71 18.08 11.79 -8.54
N MET A 72 17.53 12.33 -7.46
CA MET A 72 17.68 13.74 -7.07
C MET A 72 18.86 13.99 -6.13
N GLU A 73 19.54 12.93 -5.70
CA GLU A 73 20.84 12.99 -5.00
C GLU A 73 21.94 13.41 -5.97
#